data_AF-A0A7V4LS53-F1
#
_entry.id   AF-A0A7V4LS53-F1
#
_cell.length_a   1.000
_cell.length_b   1.000
_cell.length_c   1.000
_cell.angle_alpha   90.00
_cell.angle_beta   90.00
_cell.angle_gamma   90.00
#
_symmetry.space_group_name_H-M   'P 1'
#
loop_
_entity.id
_entity.type
_entity.pdbx_description
1 polymer ?
#
loop_
_entity_poly.entity_id
_entity_poly.type
_entity_poly.pdbx_seq_one_letter_code
_entity_poly.pdbx_strand_id
1 'polypeptide(L)'
;MDRIPSSWRLGFGLLALKAGYWLVLLAAQGAAGALDEGWFYSVGRRWPEVGPPNFGTHLATWDGGYYLYLSQGGYAAGDRACAFYPLWPLGIRAATPLAGGDPLVAGLVLSNGASLAAWALFYAGVRRRWGAAAAGWALALLVSFPGALFFQFPYTESLFLLRVVGLWRGLEER
;
A
#
# COMPACT_ATOMS: atom_id res chain seq x y z
N MET A 1 41.41 27.74 9.43
CA MET A 1 40.41 27.20 8.49
C MET A 1 39.61 26.16 9.23
N ASP A 2 38.47 26.57 9.79
CA ASP A 2 37.64 25.72 10.64
C ASP A 2 36.98 24.63 9.80
N ARG A 3 37.23 23.37 10.17
CA ARG A 3 36.64 22.21 9.49
C ARG A 3 35.13 22.22 9.76
N ILE A 4 34.34 22.20 8.70
CA ILE A 4 32.88 22.05 8.74
C ILE A 4 32.51 20.91 9.71
N PRO A 5 31.63 21.14 10.71
CA PRO A 5 31.26 20.10 11.68
C PRO A 5 30.64 18.88 10.98
N SER A 6 30.86 17.68 11.54
CA SER A 6 30.42 16.42 10.92
C SER A 6 28.92 16.35 10.63
N SER A 7 28.08 16.97 11.46
CA SER A 7 26.63 17.08 11.27
C SER A 7 26.25 17.87 10.01
N TRP A 8 27.03 18.91 9.68
CA TRP A 8 26.82 19.70 8.46
C TRP A 8 27.24 18.95 7.20
N ARG A 9 28.26 18.09 7.28
CA ARG A 9 28.67 17.23 6.15
C ARG A 9 27.57 16.23 5.78
N LEU A 10 26.91 15.64 6.77
CA LEU A 10 25.74 14.79 6.56
C LEU A 10 24.58 15.58 5.96
N GLY A 11 24.30 16.78 6.49
CA GLY A 11 23.27 17.68 5.96
C GLY A 11 23.49 18.04 4.49
N PHE A 12 24.71 18.47 4.12
CA PHE A 12 25.05 18.75 2.72
C PHE A 12 25.00 17.50 1.83
N GLY A 13 25.39 16.34 2.35
CA GLY A 13 25.27 15.07 1.63
C GLY A 13 23.82 14.69 1.32
N LEU A 14 22.92 14.82 2.31
CA LEU A 14 21.48 14.56 2.12
C LEU A 14 20.85 15.57 1.16
N LEU A 15 21.23 16.85 1.24
CA LEU A 15 20.78 17.89 0.31
C LEU A 15 21.26 17.61 -1.12
N ALA A 16 22.53 17.24 -1.30
CA ALA A 16 23.07 16.88 -2.61
C ALA A 16 22.40 15.64 -3.19
N LEU A 17 22.13 14.61 -2.36
CA LEU A 17 21.37 13.43 -2.76
C LEU A 17 19.95 13.81 -3.21
N LYS A 18 19.27 14.67 -2.44
CA LYS A 18 17.91 15.12 -2.77
C LYS A 18 17.89 15.94 -4.06
N ALA A 19 18.87 16.82 -4.25
CA ALA A 19 19.04 17.60 -5.48
C ALA A 19 19.33 16.70 -6.69
N GLY A 20 20.20 15.70 -6.55
CA GLY A 20 20.47 14.69 -7.57
C GLY A 20 19.23 13.89 -7.93
N TYR A 21 18.47 13.43 -6.93
CA TYR A 21 17.18 12.77 -7.13
C TYR A 21 16.19 13.67 -7.89
N TRP A 22 16.07 14.93 -7.51
CA TRP A 22 15.21 15.89 -8.22
C TRP A 22 15.65 16.13 -9.66
N LEU A 23 16.95 16.25 -9.92
CA LEU A 23 17.47 16.38 -11.29
C LEU A 23 17.14 15.16 -12.14
N VAL A 24 17.26 13.94 -11.59
CA VAL A 24 16.85 12.72 -12.28
C VAL A 24 15.36 12.72 -12.57
N LEU A 25 14.52 13.10 -11.60
CA LEU A 25 13.07 13.20 -11.81
C LEU A 25 12.71 14.24 -12.88
N LEU A 26 13.35 15.42 -12.87
CA LEU A 26 13.10 16.47 -13.85
C LEU A 26 13.58 16.05 -15.24
N ALA A 27 14.73 15.37 -15.33
CA ALA A 27 15.21 14.80 -16.59
C ALA A 27 14.26 13.72 -17.12
N ALA A 28 13.78 12.83 -16.26
CA ALA A 28 12.78 11.82 -16.61
C ALA A 28 11.45 12.45 -17.04
N GLN A 29 11.00 13.50 -16.35
CA GLN A 29 9.80 14.26 -16.72
C GLN A 29 9.96 15.00 -18.04
N GLY A 30 11.12 15.60 -18.30
CA GLY A 30 11.44 16.22 -19.60
C GLY A 30 11.52 15.20 -20.74
N ALA A 31 11.95 13.98 -20.42
CA ALA A 31 11.91 12.84 -21.34
C ALA A 31 10.54 12.13 -21.38
N ALA A 32 9.55 12.56 -20.58
CA ALA A 32 8.26 11.87 -20.48
C ALA A 32 7.46 11.90 -21.78
N GLY A 33 7.70 12.87 -22.67
CA GLY A 33 7.14 12.87 -24.02
C GLY A 33 7.62 11.69 -24.89
N ALA A 34 8.62 10.93 -24.45
CA ALA A 34 9.06 9.67 -25.04
C ALA A 34 8.34 8.44 -24.44
N LEU A 35 7.52 8.62 -23.40
CA LEU A 35 6.68 7.56 -22.84
C LEU A 35 5.40 7.46 -23.65
N ASP A 36 5.05 6.24 -24.07
CA ASP A 36 3.80 5.97 -24.79
C ASP A 36 2.61 6.07 -23.81
N GLU A 37 1.94 7.22 -23.82
CA GLU A 37 0.72 7.44 -23.02
C GLU A 37 -0.38 6.44 -23.40
N GLY A 38 -0.50 6.07 -24.67
CA GLY A 38 -1.45 5.07 -25.14
C GLY A 38 -1.19 3.71 -24.52
N TRP A 39 0.08 3.31 -24.43
CA TRP A 39 0.49 2.12 -23.70
C TRP A 39 0.13 2.23 -22.20
N PHE A 40 0.43 3.36 -21.55
CA PHE A 40 0.13 3.57 -20.12
C PHE A 40 -1.35 3.38 -19.81
N TYR A 41 -2.23 4.01 -20.60
CA TYR A 41 -3.68 3.85 -20.41
C TYR A 41 -4.18 2.47 -20.87
N SER A 42 -3.47 1.78 -21.77
CA SER A 42 -3.80 0.40 -22.17
C SER A 42 -3.52 -0.63 -21.06
N VAL A 43 -2.59 -0.34 -20.15
CA VAL A 43 -2.25 -1.23 -19.03
C VAL A 43 -2.99 -0.86 -17.76
N GLY A 44 -3.53 0.35 -17.60
CA GLY A 44 -4.32 0.69 -16.42
C GLY A 44 -5.62 -0.12 -16.35
N ARG A 45 -5.83 -0.89 -15.26
CA ARG A 45 -7.17 -1.37 -14.92
C ARG A 45 -7.90 -0.36 -14.05
N ARG A 46 -9.20 -0.20 -14.28
CA ARG A 46 -10.08 0.71 -13.55
C ARG A 46 -11.24 -0.04 -12.93
N TRP A 47 -11.89 0.61 -11.97
CA TRP A 47 -13.16 0.17 -11.40
C TRP A 47 -14.26 1.22 -11.63
N PRO A 48 -15.49 0.85 -12.00
CA PRO A 48 -15.88 -0.46 -12.53
C PRO A 48 -15.22 -0.69 -13.91
N GLU A 49 -15.05 -1.95 -14.31
CA GLU A 49 -14.43 -2.28 -15.61
C GLU A 49 -15.26 -1.73 -16.78
N VAL A 50 -16.59 -1.83 -16.68
CA VAL A 50 -17.55 -1.40 -17.69
C VAL A 50 -18.41 -0.26 -17.14
N GLY A 51 -18.71 0.74 -17.98
CA GLY A 51 -19.54 1.89 -17.62
C GLY A 51 -18.73 3.11 -17.15
N PRO A 52 -19.41 4.22 -16.83
CA PRO A 52 -18.75 5.45 -16.37
C PRO A 52 -18.14 5.28 -14.97
N PRO A 53 -17.13 6.09 -14.60
CA PRO A 53 -16.66 6.18 -13.22
C PRO A 53 -17.81 6.48 -12.26
N ASN A 54 -17.73 5.89 -11.07
CA ASN A 54 -18.69 6.12 -9.99
C ASN A 54 -17.93 6.41 -8.68
N PHE A 55 -18.65 6.61 -7.58
CA PHE A 55 -18.00 6.89 -6.30
C PHE A 55 -16.98 5.82 -5.88
N GLY A 56 -17.27 4.54 -6.15
CA GLY A 56 -16.37 3.42 -5.87
C GLY A 56 -15.07 3.44 -6.69
N THR A 57 -15.03 4.14 -7.83
CA THR A 57 -13.79 4.32 -8.61
C THR A 57 -12.68 4.97 -7.78
N HIS A 58 -13.02 5.92 -6.92
CA HIS A 58 -12.05 6.58 -6.03
C HIS A 58 -11.50 5.65 -4.95
N LEU A 59 -12.21 4.54 -4.67
CA LEU A 59 -11.86 3.55 -3.66
C LEU A 59 -11.10 2.35 -4.23
N ALA A 60 -10.89 2.32 -5.55
CA ALA A 60 -10.25 1.22 -6.27
C ALA A 60 -9.33 1.75 -7.38
N THR A 61 -8.52 2.76 -7.05
CA THR A 61 -7.53 3.33 -7.96
C THR A 61 -6.36 2.38 -8.18
N TRP A 62 -5.57 2.63 -9.24
CA TRP A 62 -4.30 1.95 -9.53
C TRP A 62 -4.37 0.42 -9.45
N ASP A 63 -3.67 -0.19 -8.49
CA ASP A 63 -3.58 -1.63 -8.31
C ASP A 63 -4.90 -2.26 -7.83
N GLY A 64 -5.80 -1.46 -7.24
CA GLY A 64 -7.11 -1.92 -6.78
C GLY A 64 -7.94 -2.51 -7.90
N GLY A 65 -7.89 -1.92 -9.09
CA GLY A 65 -8.56 -2.43 -10.29
C GLY A 65 -8.08 -3.84 -10.66
N TYR A 66 -6.80 -4.15 -10.48
CA TYR A 66 -6.25 -5.47 -10.75
C TYR A 66 -6.71 -6.51 -9.72
N TYR A 67 -6.70 -6.18 -8.44
CA TYR A 67 -7.16 -7.09 -7.40
C TYR A 67 -8.65 -7.44 -7.55
N LEU A 68 -9.48 -6.46 -7.88
CA LEU A 68 -10.91 -6.65 -8.13
C LEU A 68 -11.16 -7.46 -9.41
N TYR A 69 -10.45 -7.17 -10.49
CA TYR A 69 -10.52 -7.98 -11.72
C TYR A 69 -10.21 -9.45 -11.44
N LEU A 70 -9.06 -9.73 -10.80
CA LEU A 70 -8.63 -11.09 -10.50
C LEU A 70 -9.57 -11.80 -9.53
N SER A 71 -10.21 -11.07 -8.60
CA SER A 71 -11.20 -11.66 -7.69
C SER A 71 -12.47 -12.14 -8.41
N GLN A 72 -12.81 -11.54 -9.54
CA GLN A 72 -13.99 -11.90 -10.33
C GLN A 72 -13.65 -12.96 -11.39
N GLY A 73 -12.60 -12.70 -12.18
CA GLY A 73 -12.26 -13.49 -13.38
C GLY A 73 -11.18 -14.55 -13.17
N GLY A 74 -10.40 -14.47 -12.09
CA GLY A 74 -9.23 -15.32 -11.90
C GLY A 74 -8.07 -15.00 -12.85
N TYR A 75 -7.14 -15.95 -12.99
CA TYR A 75 -5.92 -15.77 -13.79
C TYR A 75 -6.07 -16.38 -15.17
N ALA A 76 -5.55 -15.68 -16.19
CA ALA A 76 -5.49 -16.16 -17.57
C ALA A 76 -4.04 -16.13 -18.09
N ALA A 77 -3.69 -17.13 -18.92
CA ALA A 77 -2.36 -17.20 -19.52
C ALA A 77 -2.10 -15.96 -20.40
N GLY A 78 -0.94 -15.32 -20.20
CA GLY A 78 -0.56 -14.10 -20.92
C GLY A 78 -1.20 -12.80 -20.39
N ASP A 79 -2.04 -12.87 -19.36
CA ASP A 79 -2.56 -11.66 -18.69
C ASP A 79 -1.47 -11.03 -17.82
N ARG A 80 -1.29 -9.71 -17.96
CA ARG A 80 -0.37 -8.92 -17.13
C ARG A 80 -0.78 -8.91 -15.66
N ALA A 81 -2.05 -9.16 -15.36
CA ALA A 81 -2.56 -9.31 -14.00
C ALA A 81 -1.90 -10.46 -13.22
N CYS A 82 -1.23 -11.40 -13.90
CA CYS A 82 -0.41 -12.44 -13.26
C CYS A 82 0.76 -11.90 -12.41
N ALA A 83 1.11 -10.62 -12.52
CA ALA A 83 2.08 -9.98 -11.62
C ALA A 83 1.58 -9.84 -10.17
N PHE A 84 0.27 -9.92 -9.94
CA PHE A 84 -0.34 -9.81 -8.62
C PHE A 84 -0.48 -11.20 -7.96
N TYR A 85 -0.08 -11.30 -6.70
CA TYR A 85 -0.06 -12.58 -5.98
C TYR A 85 -1.48 -13.07 -5.59
N PRO A 86 -1.74 -14.39 -5.59
CA PRO A 86 -3.09 -14.95 -5.53
C PRO A 86 -3.80 -14.82 -4.18
N LEU A 87 -3.08 -14.72 -3.07
CA LEU A 87 -3.69 -14.71 -1.74
C LEU A 87 -4.75 -13.62 -1.59
N TRP A 88 -4.48 -12.43 -2.12
CA TRP A 88 -5.34 -11.27 -1.93
C TRP A 88 -6.60 -11.29 -2.83
N PRO A 89 -6.50 -11.45 -4.17
CA PRO A 89 -7.68 -11.63 -5.02
C PRO A 89 -8.57 -12.80 -4.60
N LEU A 90 -7.97 -13.93 -4.17
CA LEU A 90 -8.73 -15.08 -3.68
C LEU A 90 -9.44 -14.77 -2.36
N GLY A 91 -8.81 -14.01 -1.47
CA GLY A 91 -9.44 -13.53 -0.24
C GLY A 91 -10.65 -12.65 -0.53
N ILE A 92 -10.51 -11.67 -1.43
CA ILE A 92 -11.63 -10.82 -1.88
C ILE A 92 -12.75 -11.68 -2.46
N ARG A 93 -12.42 -12.60 -3.37
CA ARG A 93 -13.40 -13.52 -3.98
C ARG A 93 -14.16 -14.33 -2.93
N ALA A 94 -13.46 -14.88 -1.94
CA ALA A 94 -14.07 -15.68 -0.88
C ALA A 94 -14.97 -14.85 0.04
N ALA A 95 -14.63 -13.57 0.28
CA ALA A 95 -15.42 -12.67 1.12
C ALA A 95 -16.59 -11.99 0.37
N THR A 96 -16.56 -11.95 -0.96
CA THR A 96 -17.58 -11.29 -1.80
C THR A 96 -19.02 -11.72 -1.49
N PRO A 97 -19.35 -13.01 -1.28
CA PRO A 97 -20.69 -13.42 -0.91
C PRO A 97 -21.17 -12.83 0.43
N LEU A 98 -20.26 -12.61 1.38
CA LEU A 98 -20.57 -12.00 2.69
C LEU A 98 -20.76 -10.49 2.60
N ALA A 99 -20.24 -9.86 1.53
CA ALA A 99 -20.35 -8.43 1.26
C ALA A 99 -21.51 -8.10 0.30
N GLY A 100 -22.54 -8.94 0.24
CA GLY A 100 -23.70 -8.73 -0.64
C GLY A 100 -23.40 -8.92 -2.13
N GLY A 101 -22.29 -9.61 -2.47
CA GLY A 101 -21.89 -9.86 -3.86
C GLY A 101 -21.01 -8.77 -4.47
N ASP A 102 -20.65 -7.72 -3.72
CA ASP A 102 -19.79 -6.65 -4.21
C ASP A 102 -18.31 -6.87 -3.81
N PRO A 103 -17.41 -7.15 -4.77
CA PRO A 103 -16.00 -7.39 -4.48
C PRO A 103 -15.26 -6.13 -3.99
N LEU A 104 -15.70 -4.92 -4.36
CA LEU A 104 -15.13 -3.69 -3.82
C LEU A 104 -15.42 -3.58 -2.33
N VAL A 105 -16.68 -3.81 -1.94
CA VAL A 105 -17.08 -3.79 -0.52
C VAL A 105 -16.31 -4.88 0.24
N ALA A 106 -16.18 -6.08 -0.32
CA ALA A 106 -15.38 -7.15 0.29
C ALA A 106 -13.91 -6.74 0.48
N GLY A 107 -13.28 -6.16 -0.54
CA GLY A 107 -11.90 -5.68 -0.46
C GLY A 107 -11.69 -4.59 0.58
N LEU A 108 -12.63 -3.63 0.68
CA LEU A 108 -12.59 -2.58 1.69
C LEU A 108 -12.76 -3.14 3.11
N VAL A 109 -13.72 -4.03 3.33
CA VAL A 109 -13.95 -4.68 4.62
C VAL A 109 -12.73 -5.49 5.05
N LEU A 110 -12.17 -6.30 4.14
CA LEU A 110 -10.97 -7.09 4.42
C LEU A 110 -9.78 -6.21 4.76
N SER A 111 -9.56 -5.13 4.01
CA SER A 111 -8.41 -4.24 4.23
C SER A 111 -8.51 -3.52 5.57
N ASN A 112 -9.66 -2.92 5.85
CA ASN A 112 -9.86 -2.21 7.11
C ASN A 112 -9.88 -3.16 8.31
N GLY A 113 -10.45 -4.36 8.16
CA GLY A 113 -10.41 -5.40 9.18
C GLY A 113 -8.97 -5.87 9.48
N ALA A 114 -8.17 -6.12 8.44
CA ALA A 114 -6.77 -6.50 8.59
C ALA A 114 -5.95 -5.38 9.23
N SER A 115 -6.19 -4.12 8.85
CA SER A 115 -5.54 -2.94 9.41
C SER A 115 -5.85 -2.77 10.90
N LEU A 116 -7.12 -2.84 11.29
CA LEU A 116 -7.53 -2.76 12.70
C LEU A 116 -6.89 -3.88 13.53
N ALA A 117 -6.89 -5.11 13.02
CA ALA A 117 -6.22 -6.24 13.68
C ALA A 117 -4.71 -6.00 13.81
N ALA A 118 -4.06 -5.50 12.76
CA ALA A 118 -2.63 -5.19 12.76
C ALA A 118 -2.29 -4.10 13.78
N TRP A 119 -3.09 -3.02 13.83
CA TRP A 119 -2.90 -1.91 14.77
C TRP A 119 -3.06 -2.35 16.22
N ALA A 120 -4.05 -3.19 16.52
CA ALA A 120 -4.26 -3.74 17.86
C ALA A 120 -3.07 -4.60 18.31
N LEU A 121 -2.59 -5.49 17.43
CA LEU A 121 -1.42 -6.33 17.72
C LEU A 121 -0.14 -5.48 17.86
N PHE A 122 0.02 -4.48 17.01
CA PHE A 122 1.18 -3.57 17.03
C PHE A 122 1.22 -2.78 18.34
N TYR A 123 0.10 -2.16 18.72
CA TYR A 123 -0.02 -1.45 19.99
C TYR A 123 0.27 -2.36 21.18
N ALA A 124 -0.27 -3.59 21.19
CA ALA A 124 -0.04 -4.54 22.26
C ALA A 124 1.46 -4.93 22.38
N GLY A 125 2.13 -5.18 21.26
CA GLY A 125 3.56 -5.49 21.21
C GLY A 125 4.41 -4.32 21.71
N VAL A 126 4.16 -3.11 21.21
CA VAL A 126 4.93 -1.92 21.63
C VAL A 126 4.69 -1.62 23.11
N ARG A 127 3.45 -1.73 23.58
CA ARG A 127 3.10 -1.50 25.00
C ARG A 127 3.84 -2.46 25.92
N ARG A 128 3.95 -3.73 25.55
CA ARG A 128 4.65 -4.75 26.35
C ARG A 128 6.12 -4.40 26.57
N ARG A 129 6.78 -3.83 25.57
CA ARG A 129 8.23 -3.62 25.58
C ARG A 129 8.66 -2.21 26.00
N TRP A 130 7.82 -1.20 25.73
CA TRP A 130 8.16 0.22 25.97
C TRP A 130 7.08 1.01 26.71
N GLY A 131 6.01 0.36 27.18
CA GLY A 131 4.94 0.99 27.95
C GLY A 131 3.87 1.70 27.11
N ALA A 132 2.79 2.11 27.77
CA ALA A 132 1.59 2.62 27.11
C ALA A 132 1.79 3.95 26.36
N ALA A 133 2.62 4.85 26.90
CA ALA A 133 2.88 6.14 26.27
C ALA A 133 3.60 5.98 24.92
N ALA A 134 4.65 5.16 24.87
CA ALA A 134 5.37 4.86 23.63
C ALA A 134 4.47 4.16 22.61
N ALA A 135 3.64 3.21 23.06
CA ALA A 135 2.68 2.52 22.19
C ALA A 135 1.64 3.45 21.57
N GLY A 136 1.12 4.42 22.34
CA GLY A 136 0.19 5.42 21.85
C GLY A 136 0.80 6.27 20.73
N TRP A 137 2.00 6.82 20.95
CA TRP A 137 2.69 7.63 19.94
C TRP A 137 3.12 6.81 18.72
N ALA A 138 3.64 5.59 18.91
CA ALA A 138 4.01 4.72 17.81
C ALA A 138 2.81 4.38 16.92
N LEU A 139 1.65 4.06 17.53
CA LEU A 139 0.43 3.82 16.77
C LEU A 139 -0.06 5.09 16.07
N ALA A 140 -0.05 6.24 16.76
CA ALA A 140 -0.44 7.52 16.17
C ALA A 140 0.40 7.86 14.92
N LEU A 141 1.71 7.65 14.97
CA LEU A 141 2.60 7.83 13.82
C LEU A 141 2.31 6.81 12.70
N LEU A 142 2.06 5.55 13.04
CA LEU A 142 1.71 4.50 12.08
C LEU A 142 0.38 4.75 11.36
N VAL A 143 -0.61 5.38 12.01
CA VAL A 143 -1.92 5.63 11.36
C VAL A 143 -2.00 7.00 10.68
N SER A 144 -1.06 7.91 10.96
CA SER A 144 -1.08 9.28 10.41
C SER A 144 0.00 9.55 9.36
N PHE A 145 1.00 8.67 9.18
CA PHE A 145 1.97 8.87 8.10
C PHE A 145 1.28 8.78 6.71
N PRO A 146 1.77 9.48 5.68
CA PRO A 146 1.09 9.56 4.39
C PRO A 146 0.76 8.20 3.73
N GLY A 147 1.60 7.19 3.95
CA GLY A 147 1.37 5.84 3.41
C GLY A 147 0.33 5.02 4.18
N ALA A 148 -0.16 5.48 5.34
CA ALA A 148 -1.24 4.80 6.06
C ALA A 148 -2.53 4.74 5.24
N LEU A 149 -2.68 5.63 4.26
CA LEU A 149 -3.75 5.61 3.27
C LEU A 149 -3.86 4.26 2.52
N PHE A 150 -2.77 3.53 2.33
CA PHE A 150 -2.81 2.24 1.63
C PHE A 150 -3.39 1.10 2.49
N PHE A 151 -3.59 1.33 3.78
CA PHE A 151 -4.21 0.36 4.70
C PHE A 151 -5.74 0.35 4.64
N GLN A 152 -6.37 1.31 3.96
CA GLN A 152 -7.84 1.43 3.86
C GLN A 152 -8.40 1.03 2.50
N PHE A 153 -7.59 1.08 1.44
CA PHE A 153 -7.97 0.68 0.07
C PHE A 153 -7.84 -0.84 -0.11
N PRO A 154 -8.50 -1.45 -1.12
CA PRO A 154 -8.49 -2.89 -1.37
C PRO A 154 -7.14 -3.42 -1.87
N TYR A 155 -6.06 -3.09 -1.16
CA TYR A 155 -4.68 -3.45 -1.46
C TYR A 155 -4.13 -4.42 -0.42
N THR A 156 -2.97 -4.99 -0.72
CA THR A 156 -2.31 -6.02 0.09
C THR A 156 -1.66 -5.51 1.38
N GLU A 157 -1.48 -4.20 1.52
CA GLU A 157 -0.60 -3.57 2.51
C GLU A 157 -1.10 -3.78 3.93
N SER A 158 -2.42 -3.76 4.12
CA SER A 158 -3.10 -4.06 5.38
C SER A 158 -2.83 -5.51 5.83
N LEU A 159 -2.99 -6.47 4.92
CA LEU A 159 -2.72 -7.88 5.17
C LEU A 159 -1.22 -8.12 5.40
N PHE A 160 -0.35 -7.48 4.63
CA PHE A 160 1.09 -7.54 4.84
C PHE A 160 1.48 -7.06 6.24
N LEU A 161 0.99 -5.89 6.65
CA LEU A 161 1.24 -5.35 7.99
C LEU A 161 0.75 -6.32 9.08
N LEU A 162 -0.46 -6.86 8.94
CA LEU A 162 -1.00 -7.86 9.87
C LEU A 162 -0.08 -9.08 9.99
N ARG A 163 0.42 -9.60 8.87
CA ARG A 163 1.33 -10.77 8.86
C ARG A 163 2.67 -10.45 9.51
N VAL A 164 3.26 -9.29 9.22
CA VAL A 164 4.53 -8.85 9.82
C VAL A 164 4.40 -8.68 11.33
N VAL A 165 3.36 -7.97 11.78
CA VAL A 165 3.13 -7.75 13.22
C VAL A 165 2.77 -9.06 13.93
N GLY A 166 2.00 -9.94 13.27
CA GLY A 166 1.71 -11.28 13.78
C GLY A 166 2.96 -12.15 13.95
N LEU A 167 3.86 -12.13 12.95
CA LEU A 167 5.15 -12.79 13.04
C LEU A 167 5.99 -12.22 14.19
N TRP A 168 6.12 -10.89 14.26
CA TRP A 168 6.86 -10.24 15.33
C TRP A 168 6.33 -10.65 16.71
N ARG A 169 5.02 -10.62 16.90
CA ARG A 169 4.39 -11.06 18.15
C ARG A 169 4.74 -12.51 18.49
N GLY A 170 4.64 -13.41 17.51
CA GLY A 170 4.97 -14.83 17.70
C GLY A 170 6.45 -15.10 18.01
N LEU A 171 7.35 -14.20 17.61
CA LEU A 171 8.77 -14.26 17.97
C LEU A 171 9.05 -13.74 19.39
N GLU A 172 8.23 -12.83 19.92
CA GLU A 172 8.38 -12.32 21.29
C GLU A 172 7.79 -13.26 22.37
N GLU A 173 6.95 -14.22 21.99
CA GLU A 173 6.34 -15.19 22.89
C GLU A 173 7.18 -16.48 23.05
N ARG A 174 8.37 -16.53 22.45
CA ARG A 174 9.35 -17.63 22.55
C ARG A 174 10.52 -17.23 23.45
#